data_AF-A0A6N6VWP6-F1
#
_entry.id   AF-A0A6N6VWP6-F1
#
_cell.length_a   1.000
_cell.length_b   1.000
_cell.length_c   1.000
_cell.angle_alpha   90.00
_cell.angle_beta   90.00
_cell.angle_gamma   90.00
#
_symmetry.space_group_name_H-M   'P 1'
#
loop_
_entity.id
_entity.type
_entity.pdbx_description
1 polymer ?
#
loop_
_entity_poly.entity_id
_entity_poly.type
_entity_poly.pdbx_seq_one_letter_code
_entity_poly.pdbx_strand_id
1 'polypeptide(L)'
;MNLNKYSRQIALPFIGIEGQVSLFQTKILIIGAGALSHSSSIYLTTSGIGHISIIDFDIIEESNLSRQIFFRQEDIGKYKAEILSKNLKNYNKDLNISFYNTKFTENIFNEMKTNFDIILNASDNFETRKIINTISLKYNIPWVDIGIFQTKAHYCLFKPGYGCYHCLFPDIIESNENCSLMGVLSPICGIMGSFAANEIIKFIILNPNSKINHYFNFNFMENTFKEYYWTKNLECELCCNYKYSLEIKSKLKKDQYEINFEHILNRNDNYFIIYLDEDFKKTKQYLTLKQQSIPFIQKSIYHFFDNNKIEKLANKHYFYNKKLILICKFGIKSKTACDILRKNKFHSYFLSKTQKQSILNLD
;
A
#
# COMPACT_ATOMS: atom_id res chain seq x y z
N MET A 1 -1.45 -1.65 17.50
CA MET A 1 -1.28 -0.50 16.59
C MET A 1 -1.25 0.81 17.39
N ASN A 2 -0.10 1.47 17.48
CA ASN A 2 0.06 2.76 18.17
C ASN A 2 -0.28 3.93 17.22
N LEU A 3 -1.45 4.56 17.40
CA LEU A 3 -1.92 5.64 16.51
C LEU A 3 -1.01 6.88 16.52
N ASN A 4 -0.39 7.22 17.65
CA ASN A 4 0.50 8.37 17.73
C ASN A 4 1.78 8.15 16.89
N LYS A 5 2.36 6.94 16.95
CA LYS A 5 3.54 6.56 16.15
C LYS A 5 3.31 6.76 14.64
N TYR A 6 2.11 6.43 14.15
CA TYR A 6 1.77 6.48 12.72
C TYR A 6 0.98 7.73 12.30
N SER A 7 0.79 8.70 13.20
CA SER A 7 -0.02 9.91 12.98
C SER A 7 0.29 10.65 11.68
N ARG A 8 1.57 10.84 11.34
CA ARG A 8 2.00 11.50 10.09
C ARG A 8 1.61 10.72 8.84
N GLN A 9 1.68 9.39 8.92
CA GLN A 9 1.31 8.50 7.82
C GLN A 9 -0.21 8.41 7.68
N ILE A 10 -0.94 8.32 8.79
CA ILE A 10 -2.41 8.34 8.83
C ILE A 10 -2.98 9.66 8.27
N ALA A 11 -2.27 10.78 8.45
CA ALA A 11 -2.67 12.07 7.90
C ALA A 11 -2.69 12.10 6.36
N LEU A 12 -2.01 11.16 5.68
CA LEU A 12 -2.06 11.04 4.23
C LEU A 12 -3.45 10.53 3.80
N PRO A 13 -4.19 11.27 2.96
CA PRO A 13 -5.60 10.95 2.70
C PRO A 13 -5.84 9.58 2.04
N PHE A 14 -4.87 9.06 1.29
CA PHE A 14 -4.96 7.74 0.67
C PHE A 14 -4.60 6.60 1.62
N ILE A 15 -3.96 6.90 2.76
CA ILE A 15 -3.69 5.91 3.81
C ILE A 15 -4.82 5.94 4.84
N GLY A 16 -5.01 7.07 5.52
CA GLY A 16 -6.01 7.17 6.58
C GLY A 16 -5.80 6.14 7.71
N ILE A 17 -6.82 5.96 8.54
CA ILE A 17 -6.79 4.94 9.60
C ILE A 17 -6.91 3.55 8.97
N GLU A 18 -7.76 3.41 7.96
CA GLU A 18 -8.05 2.16 7.27
C GLU A 18 -6.81 1.57 6.60
N GLY A 19 -6.06 2.38 5.85
CA GLY A 19 -4.81 1.95 5.22
C GLY A 19 -3.75 1.55 6.25
N GLN A 20 -3.67 2.26 7.38
CA GLN A 20 -2.76 1.86 8.47
C GLN A 20 -3.16 0.53 9.11
N VAL A 21 -4.45 0.28 9.27
CA VAL A 21 -4.96 -1.03 9.73
C VAL A 21 -4.64 -2.12 8.71
N SER A 22 -4.80 -1.87 7.41
CA SER A 22 -4.43 -2.82 6.35
C SER A 22 -2.95 -3.17 6.41
N LEU A 23 -2.06 -2.18 6.56
CA LEU A 23 -0.62 -2.42 6.74
C LEU A 23 -0.36 -3.30 7.97
N PHE A 24 -0.98 -2.97 9.11
CA PHE A 24 -0.81 -3.74 10.35
C PHE A 24 -1.29 -5.19 10.24
N GLN A 25 -2.29 -5.48 9.41
CA GLN A 25 -2.78 -6.85 9.20
C GLN A 25 -1.98 -7.63 8.15
N THR A 26 -1.19 -6.95 7.34
CA THR A 26 -0.48 -7.56 6.20
C THR A 26 0.65 -8.48 6.67
N LYS A 27 0.76 -9.63 5.99
CA LYS A 27 1.83 -10.62 6.11
C LYS A 27 2.71 -10.63 4.88
N ILE A 28 3.98 -10.26 5.06
CA ILE A 28 4.98 -10.20 3.99
C ILE A 28 5.99 -11.32 4.15
N LEU A 29 6.27 -12.05 3.07
CA LEU A 29 7.45 -12.92 2.99
C LEU A 29 8.57 -12.18 2.25
N ILE A 30 9.73 -12.04 2.88
CA ILE A 30 10.94 -11.46 2.28
C ILE A 30 11.93 -12.59 2.01
N ILE A 31 12.34 -12.74 0.76
CA ILE A 31 13.29 -13.77 0.32
C ILE A 31 14.62 -13.10 0.03
N GLY A 32 15.64 -13.48 0.79
CA GLY A 32 16.94 -12.81 0.85
C GLY A 32 17.02 -11.81 2.00
N ALA A 33 18.09 -11.89 2.79
CA ALA A 33 18.46 -11.05 3.93
C ALA A 33 19.69 -10.18 3.60
N GLY A 34 19.90 -9.87 2.32
CA GLY A 34 20.99 -9.01 1.84
C GLY A 34 20.67 -7.51 1.86
N ALA A 35 21.51 -6.70 1.19
CA ALA A 35 21.46 -5.23 1.26
C ALA A 35 20.12 -4.61 0.80
N LEU A 36 19.50 -5.22 -0.21
CA LEU A 36 18.18 -4.84 -0.71
C LEU A 36 17.08 -5.04 0.33
N SER A 37 17.12 -6.17 1.04
CA SER A 37 16.17 -6.49 2.10
C SER A 37 16.34 -5.60 3.32
N HIS A 38 17.57 -5.22 3.69
CA HIS A 38 17.82 -4.30 4.80
C HIS A 38 17.09 -2.98 4.59
N SER A 39 17.28 -2.40 3.41
CA SER A 39 16.72 -1.08 3.09
C SER A 39 15.20 -1.12 2.90
N SER A 40 14.65 -2.21 2.36
CA SER A 40 13.19 -2.36 2.20
C SER A 40 12.48 -2.71 3.51
N SER A 41 12.97 -3.71 4.24
CA SER A 41 12.33 -4.24 5.45
C SER A 41 12.24 -3.22 6.57
N ILE A 42 13.19 -2.28 6.69
CA ILE A 42 13.10 -1.22 7.69
C ILE A 42 11.95 -0.25 7.43
N TYR A 43 11.73 0.14 6.18
CA TYR A 43 10.60 1.00 5.82
C TYR A 43 9.28 0.26 5.95
N LEU A 44 9.21 -1.02 5.60
CA LEU A 44 8.02 -1.86 5.85
C LEU A 44 7.71 -1.94 7.36
N THR A 45 8.72 -2.22 8.17
CA THR A 45 8.60 -2.35 9.63
C THR A 45 8.16 -1.04 10.29
N THR A 46 8.81 0.07 9.93
CA THR A 46 8.54 1.39 10.51
C THR A 46 7.26 2.04 9.97
N SER A 47 6.79 1.64 8.79
CA SER A 47 5.47 2.00 8.25
C SER A 47 4.33 1.19 8.87
N GLY A 48 4.65 0.24 9.76
CA GLY A 48 3.68 -0.48 10.56
C GLY A 48 3.12 -1.75 9.92
N ILE A 49 3.86 -2.39 9.01
CA ILE A 49 3.57 -3.79 8.65
C ILE A 49 3.61 -4.63 9.92
N GLY A 50 2.56 -5.44 10.15
CA GLY A 50 2.43 -6.21 11.39
C GLY A 50 3.10 -7.57 11.36
N HIS A 51 3.30 -8.16 10.18
CA HIS A 51 3.88 -9.49 10.05
C HIS A 51 4.92 -9.55 8.93
N ILE A 52 6.15 -9.95 9.28
CA ILE A 52 7.24 -10.17 8.31
C ILE A 52 7.86 -11.54 8.57
N SER A 53 8.01 -12.34 7.53
CA SER A 53 8.84 -13.56 7.55
C SER A 53 10.05 -13.34 6.65
N ILE A 54 11.25 -13.66 7.12
CA ILE A 54 12.49 -13.52 6.36
C ILE A 54 13.10 -14.90 6.13
N ILE A 55 13.49 -15.22 4.90
CA ILE A 55 14.20 -16.45 4.58
C ILE A 55 15.50 -16.14 3.86
N ASP A 56 16.59 -16.66 4.40
CA ASP A 56 17.94 -16.56 3.84
C ASP A 56 18.80 -17.67 4.47
N PHE A 57 19.66 -18.31 3.69
CA PHE A 57 20.49 -19.42 4.17
C PHE A 57 21.93 -19.02 4.51
N ASP A 58 22.34 -17.80 4.13
CA ASP A 58 23.70 -17.35 4.29
C ASP A 58 24.02 -16.96 5.73
N ILE A 59 25.32 -16.98 6.02
CA ILE A 59 25.93 -16.39 7.21
C ILE A 59 26.53 -15.02 6.88
N ILE A 60 26.69 -14.19 7.90
CA ILE A 60 27.25 -12.85 7.77
C ILE A 60 28.77 -12.94 7.58
N GLU A 61 29.26 -12.26 6.55
CA GLU A 61 30.69 -12.10 6.26
C GLU A 61 31.12 -10.64 6.36
N GLU A 62 32.41 -10.40 6.60
CA GLU A 62 32.97 -9.04 6.65
C GLU A 62 32.71 -8.24 5.36
N SER A 63 32.80 -8.90 4.20
CA SER A 63 32.51 -8.33 2.88
C SER A 63 31.10 -7.74 2.75
N ASN A 64 30.17 -8.17 3.61
CA ASN A 64 28.77 -7.77 3.61
C ASN A 64 28.56 -6.41 4.29
N LEU A 65 29.40 -6.05 5.26
CA LEU A 65 29.22 -4.90 6.13
C LEU A 65 29.23 -3.56 5.38
N SER A 66 29.85 -3.51 4.20
CA SER A 66 29.88 -2.35 3.30
C SER A 66 28.51 -1.89 2.77
N ARG A 67 27.51 -2.79 2.75
CA ARG A 67 26.19 -2.55 2.14
C ARG A 67 25.01 -3.12 2.93
N GLN A 68 25.26 -4.03 3.87
CA GLN A 68 24.22 -4.66 4.69
C GLN A 68 24.14 -3.96 6.05
N ILE A 69 23.53 -2.78 6.05
CA ILE A 69 23.59 -1.75 7.12
C ILE A 69 23.11 -2.17 8.52
N PHE A 70 22.54 -3.37 8.70
CA PHE A 70 22.08 -3.89 9.99
C PHE A 70 23.06 -4.86 10.63
N PHE A 71 24.06 -5.31 9.89
CA PHE A 71 25.09 -6.19 10.42
C PHE A 71 26.24 -5.38 11.01
N ARG A 72 26.85 -5.93 12.05
CA ARG A 72 28.00 -5.36 12.76
C ARG A 72 29.14 -6.38 12.78
N GLN A 73 30.34 -5.93 13.14
CA GLN A 73 31.52 -6.81 13.22
C GLN A 73 31.26 -8.01 14.15
N GLU A 74 30.54 -7.80 15.25
CA GLU A 74 30.16 -8.82 16.22
C GLU A 74 29.12 -9.84 15.71
N ASP A 75 28.53 -9.62 14.53
CA ASP A 75 27.55 -10.51 13.92
C ASP A 75 28.15 -11.46 12.89
N ILE A 76 29.43 -11.30 12.54
CA ILE A 76 30.13 -12.19 11.60
C ILE A 76 30.01 -13.65 12.07
N GLY A 77 29.67 -14.54 11.14
CA GLY A 77 29.44 -15.97 11.40
C GLY A 77 28.04 -16.34 11.89
N LYS A 78 27.16 -15.36 12.17
CA LYS A 78 25.74 -15.61 12.50
C LYS A 78 24.89 -15.63 11.23
N TYR A 79 23.70 -16.22 11.29
CA TYR A 79 22.78 -16.26 10.15
C TYR A 79 22.19 -14.88 9.83
N LYS A 80 22.15 -14.53 8.54
CA LYS A 80 21.65 -13.22 8.08
C LYS A 80 20.18 -13.00 8.45
N ALA A 81 19.31 -13.98 8.17
CA ALA A 81 17.87 -13.86 8.40
C ALA A 81 17.54 -13.65 9.89
N GLU A 82 18.24 -14.36 10.78
CA GLU A 82 18.11 -14.22 12.22
C GLU A 82 18.49 -12.81 12.71
N ILE A 83 19.68 -12.33 12.36
CA ILE A 83 20.18 -11.04 12.81
C ILE A 83 19.38 -9.88 12.23
N LEU A 84 18.99 -9.96 10.96
CA LEU A 84 18.11 -8.97 10.35
C LEU A 84 16.78 -8.91 11.11
N SER A 85 16.19 -10.06 11.43
CA SER A 85 14.92 -10.13 12.13
C SER A 85 14.99 -9.54 13.54
N LYS A 86 16.07 -9.84 14.29
CA LYS A 86 16.32 -9.26 15.61
C LYS A 86 16.43 -7.73 15.54
N ASN A 87 17.16 -7.21 14.55
CA ASN A 87 17.30 -5.76 14.36
C ASN A 87 15.95 -5.09 14.04
N LEU A 88 15.16 -5.64 13.12
CA LEU A 88 13.84 -5.08 12.77
C LEU A 88 12.86 -5.08 13.96
N LYS A 89 12.87 -6.14 14.77
CA LYS A 89 12.07 -6.22 16.00
C LYS A 89 12.40 -5.10 17.00
N ASN A 90 13.64 -4.62 17.03
CA ASN A 90 14.05 -3.48 17.86
C ASN A 90 13.44 -2.16 17.38
N TYR A 91 13.27 -1.96 16.07
CA TYR A 91 12.61 -0.78 15.51
C TYR A 91 11.09 -0.79 15.72
N ASN A 92 10.48 -1.97 15.79
CA ASN A 92 9.06 -2.10 16.06
C ASN A 92 8.76 -3.34 16.90
N LYS A 93 8.62 -3.16 18.22
CA LYS A 93 8.32 -4.26 19.15
C LYS A 93 6.99 -4.96 18.84
N ASP A 94 6.04 -4.26 18.21
CA ASP A 94 4.74 -4.79 17.80
C ASP A 94 4.82 -5.68 16.55
N LEU A 95 5.94 -5.68 15.80
CA LEU A 95 6.11 -6.49 14.60
C LEU A 95 6.16 -7.97 14.96
N ASN A 96 5.24 -8.78 14.46
CA ASN A 96 5.39 -10.23 14.48
C ASN A 96 6.41 -10.63 13.39
N ILE A 97 7.55 -11.16 13.81
CA ILE A 97 8.64 -11.50 12.90
C ILE A 97 9.09 -12.95 13.11
N SER A 98 9.30 -13.65 12.00
CA SER A 98 9.86 -15.00 11.96
C SER A 98 11.02 -15.04 10.97
N PHE A 99 12.00 -15.91 11.21
CA PHE A 99 13.10 -16.14 10.27
C PHE A 99 13.28 -17.61 9.96
N TYR A 100 13.86 -17.89 8.80
CA TYR A 100 14.17 -19.24 8.32
C TYR A 100 15.58 -19.23 7.73
N ASN A 101 16.50 -19.95 8.38
CA ASN A 101 17.91 -20.05 7.99
C ASN A 101 18.11 -21.17 6.94
N THR A 102 17.39 -21.10 5.81
CA THR A 102 17.36 -22.17 4.80
C THR A 102 17.15 -21.61 3.39
N LYS A 103 17.50 -22.40 2.36
CA LYS A 103 17.32 -22.00 0.96
C LYS A 103 15.82 -21.99 0.66
N PHE A 104 15.36 -20.94 -0.01
CA PHE A 104 13.96 -20.85 -0.41
C PHE A 104 13.63 -21.92 -1.45
N THR A 105 12.62 -22.74 -1.14
CA THR A 105 12.09 -23.78 -2.04
C THR A 105 10.58 -23.84 -1.87
N GLU A 106 9.88 -24.49 -2.81
CA GLU A 106 8.43 -24.69 -2.71
C GLU A 106 8.05 -25.51 -1.46
N ASN A 107 8.85 -26.51 -1.10
CA ASN A 107 8.63 -27.32 0.11
C ASN A 107 8.70 -26.46 1.37
N ILE A 108 9.76 -25.65 1.50
CA ILE A 108 9.90 -24.74 2.65
C ILE A 108 8.74 -23.74 2.69
N PHE A 109 8.31 -23.18 1.55
CA PHE A 109 7.14 -22.30 1.51
C PHE A 109 5.88 -22.99 2.06
N ASN A 110 5.63 -24.25 1.68
CA ASN A 110 4.49 -25.02 2.16
C ASN A 110 4.59 -25.31 3.68
N GLU A 111 5.79 -25.56 4.18
CA GLU A 111 6.06 -25.79 5.61
C GLU A 111 5.82 -24.55 6.49
N MET A 112 5.97 -23.34 5.96
CA MET A 112 5.70 -22.10 6.70
C MET A 112 4.23 -21.98 7.14
N LYS A 113 3.30 -22.72 6.52
CA LYS A 113 1.85 -22.78 6.85
C LYS A 113 1.23 -21.39 7.07
N THR A 114 1.69 -20.40 6.32
CA THR A 114 1.30 -18.99 6.47
C THR A 114 0.74 -18.47 5.16
N ASN A 115 -0.46 -17.89 5.21
CA ASN A 115 -1.05 -17.20 4.06
C ASN A 115 -0.42 -15.82 3.95
N PHE A 116 0.59 -15.67 3.11
CA PHE A 116 1.22 -14.38 2.82
C PHE A 116 0.36 -13.56 1.86
N ASP A 117 0.29 -12.26 2.11
CA ASP A 117 -0.45 -11.32 1.28
C ASP A 117 0.40 -10.82 0.09
N ILE A 118 1.72 -10.78 0.27
CA ILE A 118 2.69 -10.36 -0.75
C ILE A 118 4.08 -10.91 -0.45
N ILE A 119 4.83 -11.21 -1.52
CA ILE A 119 6.24 -11.61 -1.43
C ILE A 119 7.14 -10.46 -1.91
N LEU A 120 8.24 -10.22 -1.22
CA LEU A 120 9.34 -9.39 -1.69
C LEU A 120 10.52 -10.29 -2.05
N ASN A 121 10.86 -10.36 -3.33
CA ASN A 121 12.08 -11.02 -3.77
C ASN A 121 13.26 -10.04 -3.72
N ALA A 122 14.15 -10.24 -2.76
CA ALA A 122 15.42 -9.54 -2.63
C ALA A 122 16.63 -10.47 -2.88
N SER A 123 16.40 -11.66 -3.46
CA SER A 123 17.45 -12.57 -3.92
C SER A 123 18.05 -12.11 -5.25
N ASP A 124 19.24 -12.61 -5.56
CA ASP A 124 20.00 -12.24 -6.76
C ASP A 124 19.89 -13.27 -7.89
N ASN A 125 19.36 -14.46 -7.64
CA ASN A 125 19.42 -15.57 -8.60
C ASN A 125 18.09 -15.85 -9.33
N PHE A 126 18.21 -16.36 -10.55
CA PHE A 126 17.07 -16.67 -11.41
C PHE A 126 16.26 -17.87 -10.95
N GLU A 127 16.90 -18.88 -10.34
CA GLU A 127 16.22 -20.08 -9.83
C GLU A 127 15.17 -19.70 -8.78
N THR A 128 15.51 -18.81 -7.86
CA THR A 128 14.59 -18.29 -6.84
C THR A 128 13.42 -17.54 -7.47
N ARG A 129 13.68 -16.70 -8.49
CA ARG A 129 12.62 -15.99 -9.24
C ARG A 129 11.64 -16.97 -9.92
N LYS A 130 12.14 -18.07 -10.51
CA LYS A 130 11.30 -19.14 -11.09
C LYS A 130 10.41 -19.78 -10.02
N ILE A 131 10.98 -20.13 -8.86
CA ILE A 131 10.24 -20.73 -7.73
C ILE A 131 9.16 -19.77 -7.21
N ILE A 132 9.51 -18.50 -6.98
CA ILE A 132 8.55 -17.47 -6.52
C ILE A 132 7.43 -17.30 -7.54
N ASN A 133 7.73 -17.28 -8.83
CA ASN A 133 6.71 -17.17 -9.88
C ASN A 133 5.72 -18.33 -9.84
N THR A 134 6.20 -19.57 -9.68
CA THR A 134 5.37 -20.77 -9.54
C THR A 134 4.47 -20.67 -8.30
N ILE A 135 5.04 -20.31 -7.14
CA ILE A 135 4.29 -20.13 -5.89
C ILE A 135 3.24 -19.02 -6.02
N SER A 136 3.63 -17.87 -6.58
CA SER A 136 2.75 -16.73 -6.84
C SER A 136 1.52 -17.15 -7.64
N LEU A 137 1.72 -17.88 -8.74
CA LEU A 137 0.62 -18.38 -9.57
C LEU A 137 -0.23 -19.40 -8.79
N LYS A 138 0.40 -20.40 -8.16
CA LYS A 138 -0.29 -21.48 -7.44
C LYS A 138 -1.15 -20.98 -6.27
N TYR A 139 -0.65 -20.02 -5.50
CA TYR A 139 -1.30 -19.53 -4.28
C TYR A 139 -1.99 -18.17 -4.45
N ASN A 140 -1.99 -17.61 -5.67
CA ASN A 140 -2.53 -16.29 -5.98
C ASN A 140 -1.90 -15.15 -5.14
N ILE A 141 -0.58 -15.18 -4.97
CA ILE A 141 0.16 -14.23 -4.13
C ILE A 141 0.94 -13.27 -5.03
N PRO A 142 0.67 -11.95 -5.02
CA PRO A 142 1.47 -10.97 -5.74
C PRO A 142 2.88 -10.88 -5.16
N TRP A 143 3.83 -10.41 -5.97
CA TRP A 143 5.20 -10.25 -5.51
C TRP A 143 5.93 -9.09 -6.20
N VAL A 144 6.86 -8.50 -5.47
CA VAL A 144 7.76 -7.46 -5.98
C VAL A 144 9.14 -8.08 -6.19
N ASP A 145 9.62 -8.05 -7.42
CA ASP A 145 11.01 -8.35 -7.75
C ASP A 145 11.85 -7.08 -7.67
N ILE A 146 13.01 -7.17 -7.03
CA ILE A 146 14.05 -6.14 -7.08
C ILE A 146 15.40 -6.76 -7.43
N GLY A 147 16.20 -6.02 -8.19
CA GLY A 147 17.55 -6.45 -8.56
C GLY A 147 18.49 -5.27 -8.73
N ILE A 148 19.77 -5.51 -8.47
CA ILE A 148 20.86 -4.59 -8.72
C ILE A 148 21.98 -5.35 -9.42
N PHE A 149 22.57 -4.71 -10.41
CA PHE A 149 23.78 -5.17 -11.07
C PHE A 149 24.67 -3.96 -11.34
N GLN A 150 25.84 -3.88 -10.68
CA GLN A 150 26.74 -2.73 -10.76
C GLN A 150 26.04 -1.41 -10.38
N THR A 151 25.81 -0.53 -11.36
CA THR A 151 25.12 0.76 -11.25
C THR A 151 23.72 0.74 -11.86
N LYS A 152 23.24 -0.43 -12.29
CA LYS A 152 21.90 -0.63 -12.84
C LYS A 152 21.02 -1.31 -11.81
N ALA A 153 19.74 -1.00 -11.83
CA ALA A 153 18.77 -1.67 -10.99
C ALA A 153 17.40 -1.73 -11.62
N HIS A 154 16.54 -2.55 -11.04
CA HIS A 154 15.15 -2.63 -11.45
C HIS A 154 14.23 -2.97 -10.29
N TYR A 155 12.95 -2.65 -10.48
CA TYR A 155 11.88 -3.29 -9.73
C TYR A 155 10.66 -3.55 -10.61
N CYS A 156 9.90 -4.59 -10.27
CA CYS A 156 8.65 -4.93 -10.95
C CYS A 156 7.67 -5.59 -9.98
N LEU A 157 6.42 -5.15 -10.01
CA LEU A 157 5.32 -5.81 -9.32
C LEU A 157 4.66 -6.82 -10.26
N PHE A 158 4.62 -8.08 -9.85
CA PHE A 158 3.91 -9.15 -10.51
C PHE A 158 2.64 -9.50 -9.73
N LYS A 159 1.52 -9.62 -10.45
CA LYS A 159 0.24 -10.05 -9.88
C LYS A 159 -0.35 -11.17 -10.75
N PRO A 160 -0.69 -12.33 -10.16
CA PRO A 160 -1.38 -13.40 -10.89
C PRO A 160 -2.60 -12.89 -11.66
N GLY A 161 -2.77 -13.40 -12.89
CA GLY A 161 -3.82 -12.97 -13.82
C GLY A 161 -3.45 -11.80 -14.74
N TYR A 162 -2.48 -10.96 -14.39
CA TYR A 162 -2.05 -9.80 -15.19
C TYR A 162 -0.80 -10.05 -16.04
N GLY A 163 -0.15 -11.19 -15.83
CA GLY A 163 1.15 -11.54 -16.39
C GLY A 163 2.00 -12.19 -15.32
N CYS A 164 3.02 -12.92 -15.73
CA CYS A 164 3.96 -13.56 -14.81
C CYS A 164 5.40 -13.22 -15.20
N TYR A 165 6.36 -13.60 -14.37
CA TYR A 165 7.77 -13.33 -14.61
C TYR A 165 8.24 -13.89 -15.96
N HIS A 166 7.79 -15.08 -16.34
CA HIS A 166 8.12 -15.69 -17.63
C HIS A 166 7.47 -14.96 -18.83
N CYS A 167 6.37 -14.22 -18.64
CA CYS A 167 5.84 -13.37 -19.71
C CYS A 167 6.77 -12.20 -20.02
N LEU A 168 7.36 -11.60 -18.98
CA LEU A 168 8.27 -10.46 -19.14
C LEU A 168 9.66 -10.92 -19.61
N PHE A 169 10.09 -12.08 -19.14
CA PHE A 169 11.41 -12.63 -19.44
C PHE A 169 11.33 -14.08 -19.94
N PRO A 170 10.90 -14.30 -21.20
CA PRO A 170 10.74 -15.64 -21.77
C PRO A 170 12.08 -16.35 -21.99
N ASP A 171 13.09 -15.61 -22.46
CA ASP A 171 14.37 -16.16 -22.96
C ASP A 171 15.53 -16.00 -21.95
N ILE A 172 15.27 -16.06 -20.64
CA ILE A 172 16.38 -16.05 -19.66
C ILE A 172 17.15 -17.36 -19.79
N ILE A 173 18.24 -17.28 -20.55
CA ILE A 173 19.31 -18.26 -20.53
C ILE A 173 20.00 -18.11 -19.18
N GLU A 174 20.18 -19.22 -18.46
CA GLU A 174 20.93 -19.26 -17.21
C GLU A 174 22.37 -18.83 -17.49
N SER A 175 22.70 -17.57 -17.21
CA SER A 175 24.09 -17.15 -17.18
C SER A 175 24.69 -17.57 -15.84
N ASN A 176 25.76 -18.37 -15.90
CA ASN A 176 26.59 -18.71 -14.73
C ASN A 176 27.42 -17.51 -14.23
N GLU A 177 27.12 -16.29 -14.68
CA GLU A 177 27.79 -15.08 -14.24
C GLU A 177 27.28 -14.71 -12.84
N ASN A 178 28.02 -15.17 -11.83
CA ASN A 178 27.81 -14.80 -10.45
C ASN A 178 27.90 -13.27 -10.30
N CYS A 179 26.75 -12.62 -10.07
CA CYS A 179 26.65 -11.19 -9.78
C CYS A 179 27.56 -10.74 -8.63
N SER A 180 27.95 -11.67 -7.74
CA SER A 180 28.87 -11.42 -6.63
C SER A 180 30.26 -10.96 -7.06
N LEU A 181 30.72 -11.30 -8.28
CA LEU A 181 32.03 -10.90 -8.80
C LEU A 181 32.05 -9.48 -9.37
N MET A 182 30.88 -8.91 -9.72
CA MET A 182 30.80 -7.66 -10.49
C MET A 182 30.61 -6.40 -9.62
N GLY A 183 30.56 -6.53 -8.30
CA GLY A 183 30.45 -5.43 -7.36
C GLY A 183 29.10 -4.68 -7.42
N VAL A 184 28.78 -3.96 -6.34
CA VAL A 184 27.55 -3.15 -6.22
C VAL A 184 27.88 -1.85 -5.48
N LEU A 185 27.36 -0.73 -5.99
CA LEU A 185 27.47 0.56 -5.32
C LEU A 185 26.46 0.66 -4.16
N SER A 186 26.97 0.67 -2.92
CA SER A 186 26.19 0.54 -1.67
C SER A 186 24.95 1.46 -1.57
N PRO A 187 25.00 2.78 -1.89
CA PRO A 187 23.82 3.66 -1.88
C PRO A 187 22.64 3.18 -2.74
N ILE A 188 22.91 2.47 -3.84
CA ILE A 188 21.86 1.96 -4.74
C ILE A 188 20.99 0.94 -4.01
N CYS A 189 21.56 0.14 -3.10
CA CYS A 189 20.80 -0.79 -2.26
C CYS A 189 19.76 -0.05 -1.41
N GLY A 190 20.14 1.11 -0.87
CA GLY A 190 19.26 2.00 -0.10
C GLY A 190 18.08 2.52 -0.94
N ILE A 191 18.38 3.05 -2.11
CA ILE A 191 17.38 3.60 -3.04
C ILE A 191 16.40 2.50 -3.47
N MET A 192 16.91 1.35 -3.91
CA MET A 192 16.08 0.28 -4.44
C MET A 192 15.24 -0.41 -3.38
N GLY A 193 15.77 -0.62 -2.17
CA GLY A 193 14.96 -1.12 -1.07
C GLY A 193 13.84 -0.16 -0.70
N SER A 194 14.10 1.16 -0.74
CA SER A 194 13.07 2.18 -0.49
C SER A 194 11.96 2.16 -1.56
N PHE A 195 12.32 2.01 -2.84
CA PHE A 195 11.33 1.85 -3.92
C PHE A 195 10.49 0.59 -3.74
N ALA A 196 11.10 -0.54 -3.38
CA ALA A 196 10.37 -1.78 -3.14
C ALA A 196 9.36 -1.65 -2.00
N ALA A 197 9.79 -1.08 -0.86
CA ALA A 197 8.90 -0.86 0.28
C ALA A 197 7.74 0.07 -0.08
N ASN A 198 8.02 1.14 -0.83
CA ASN A 198 7.00 2.06 -1.32
C ASN A 198 6.00 1.35 -2.26
N GLU A 199 6.47 0.50 -3.18
CA GLU A 199 5.59 -0.24 -4.10
C GLU A 199 4.68 -1.21 -3.34
N ILE A 200 5.22 -1.92 -2.36
CA ILE A 200 4.44 -2.83 -1.50
C ILE A 200 3.38 -2.06 -0.71
N ILE A 201 3.75 -0.94 -0.07
CA ILE A 201 2.80 -0.12 0.69
C ILE A 201 1.70 0.41 -0.21
N LYS A 202 2.05 0.97 -1.38
CA LYS A 202 1.05 1.41 -2.37
C LYS A 202 0.15 0.26 -2.78
N PHE A 203 0.72 -0.92 -3.03
CA PHE A 203 -0.05 -2.09 -3.42
C PHE A 203 -1.08 -2.47 -2.34
N ILE A 204 -0.68 -2.55 -1.08
CA ILE A 204 -1.57 -2.90 0.04
C ILE A 204 -2.71 -1.88 0.18
N ILE A 205 -2.41 -0.59 -0.03
CA ILE A 205 -3.35 0.50 0.22
C ILE A 205 -4.28 0.77 -0.97
N LEU A 206 -3.77 0.65 -2.20
CA LEU A 206 -4.45 1.10 -3.41
C LEU A 206 -5.05 -0.03 -4.23
N ASN A 207 -4.71 -1.30 -4.00
CA ASN A 207 -5.27 -2.44 -4.74
C ASN A 207 -6.82 -2.41 -4.69
N PRO A 208 -7.53 -2.42 -5.84
CA PRO A 208 -7.09 -2.85 -7.18
C PRO A 208 -6.40 -1.82 -8.09
N ASN A 209 -6.26 -0.55 -7.70
CA ASN A 209 -5.75 0.54 -8.55
C ASN A 209 -4.20 0.60 -8.66
N SER A 210 -3.50 -0.47 -8.30
CA SER A 210 -2.04 -0.53 -8.37
C SER A 210 -1.58 -0.52 -9.83
N LYS A 211 -0.41 0.10 -10.07
CA LYS A 211 0.20 0.16 -11.40
C LYS A 211 0.94 -1.15 -11.70
N ILE A 212 0.18 -2.15 -12.18
CA ILE A 212 0.68 -3.48 -12.54
C ILE A 212 1.17 -3.45 -14.00
N ASN A 213 2.11 -4.34 -14.35
CA ASN A 213 2.68 -4.48 -15.69
C ASN A 213 3.61 -3.33 -16.12
N HIS A 214 4.32 -2.76 -15.15
CA HIS A 214 5.37 -1.79 -15.39
C HIS A 214 6.69 -2.32 -14.84
N TYR A 215 7.69 -2.35 -15.70
CA TYR A 215 9.08 -2.66 -15.36
C TYR A 215 9.86 -1.36 -15.26
N PHE A 216 10.34 -1.05 -14.07
CA PHE A 216 11.11 0.16 -13.81
C PHE A 216 12.60 -0.18 -13.86
N ASN A 217 13.34 0.50 -14.72
CA ASN A 217 14.77 0.33 -14.90
C ASN A 217 15.52 1.63 -14.57
N PHE A 218 16.63 1.48 -13.87
CA PHE A 218 17.43 2.56 -13.33
C PHE A 218 18.87 2.39 -13.81
N ASN A 219 19.46 3.45 -14.35
CA ASN A 219 20.89 3.55 -14.56
C ASN A 219 21.43 4.70 -13.71
N PHE A 220 22.07 4.37 -12.59
CA PHE A 220 22.59 5.35 -11.63
C PHE A 220 23.92 5.96 -12.07
N MET A 221 24.59 5.39 -13.07
CA MET A 221 25.78 6.05 -13.65
C MET A 221 25.36 7.31 -14.43
N GLU A 222 24.25 7.22 -15.17
CA GLU A 222 23.70 8.31 -15.97
C GLU A 222 22.57 9.07 -15.25
N ASN A 223 22.13 8.60 -14.08
CA ASN A 223 20.93 9.04 -13.37
C ASN A 223 19.67 9.04 -14.26
N THR A 224 19.51 8.00 -15.08
CA THR A 224 18.35 7.83 -15.95
C THR A 224 17.36 6.80 -15.39
N PHE A 225 16.08 7.10 -15.60
CA PHE A 225 14.95 6.35 -15.08
C PHE A 225 14.04 6.02 -16.25
N LYS A 226 13.85 4.73 -16.54
CA LYS A 226 13.00 4.28 -17.64
C LYS A 226 11.90 3.39 -17.10
N GLU A 227 10.71 3.59 -17.63
CA GLU A 227 9.53 2.78 -17.34
C GLU A 227 9.12 2.08 -18.63
N TYR A 228 8.96 0.76 -18.55
CA TYR A 228 8.52 -0.08 -19.65
C TYR A 228 7.19 -0.71 -19.29
N TYR A 229 6.17 -0.47 -20.11
CA TYR A 229 4.92 -1.20 -20.02
C TYR A 229 5.05 -2.55 -20.73
N TRP A 230 4.48 -3.61 -20.15
CA TRP A 230 4.47 -4.95 -20.73
C TRP A 230 3.10 -5.61 -20.58
N THR A 231 2.86 -6.72 -21.26
CA THR A 231 1.55 -7.39 -21.23
C THR A 231 1.69 -8.87 -20.94
N LYS A 232 0.63 -9.46 -20.40
CA LYS A 232 0.52 -10.92 -20.28
C LYS A 232 0.67 -11.53 -21.68
N ASN A 233 1.62 -12.45 -21.83
CA ASN A 233 1.65 -13.32 -23.00
C ASN A 233 0.50 -14.35 -22.88
N LEU A 234 -0.44 -14.31 -23.83
CA LEU A 234 -1.62 -15.19 -23.84
C LEU A 234 -1.24 -16.66 -24.12
N GLU A 235 -0.08 -16.90 -24.72
CA GLU A 235 0.47 -18.22 -25.02
C GLU A 235 1.47 -18.68 -23.95
N CYS A 236 1.64 -17.93 -22.86
CA CYS A 236 2.57 -18.28 -21.79
C CYS A 236 2.24 -19.62 -21.14
N GLU A 237 3.11 -20.61 -21.28
CA GLU A 237 2.92 -21.97 -20.76
C GLU A 237 2.64 -22.03 -19.25
N LEU A 238 3.12 -21.04 -18.49
CA LEU A 238 2.96 -20.99 -17.03
C LEU A 238 1.67 -20.33 -16.57
N CYS A 239 1.15 -19.34 -17.30
CA CYS A 239 0.03 -18.52 -16.81
C CYS A 239 -1.10 -18.27 -17.82
N CYS A 240 -1.04 -18.85 -19.02
CA CYS A 240 -2.09 -18.72 -20.05
C CYS A 240 -3.47 -19.09 -19.49
N ASN A 241 -3.55 -20.23 -18.79
CA ASN A 241 -4.78 -20.74 -18.16
C ASN A 241 -5.21 -19.97 -16.91
N TYR A 242 -4.35 -19.08 -16.39
CA TYR A 242 -4.70 -18.20 -15.29
C TYR A 242 -5.65 -17.12 -15.80
N LYS A 243 -6.94 -17.44 -15.84
CA LYS A 243 -7.98 -16.48 -16.14
C LYS A 243 -7.99 -15.48 -14.99
N TYR A 244 -7.98 -14.19 -15.33
CA TYR A 244 -8.31 -13.14 -14.39
C TYR A 244 -9.68 -13.50 -13.78
N SER A 245 -9.70 -13.99 -12.54
CA SER A 245 -10.95 -14.08 -11.82
C SER A 245 -11.33 -12.63 -11.54
N LEU A 246 -12.34 -12.14 -12.25
CA LEU A 246 -13.19 -11.07 -11.79
C LEU A 246 -13.95 -11.53 -10.52
N GLU A 247 -13.26 -12.10 -9.53
CA GLU A 247 -13.66 -11.93 -8.15
C GLU A 247 -13.37 -10.48 -7.78
N ILE A 248 -14.14 -9.59 -8.42
CA ILE A 248 -14.71 -8.47 -7.73
C ILE A 248 -15.39 -9.09 -6.51
N LYS A 249 -14.66 -9.24 -5.40
CA LYS A 249 -15.28 -9.06 -4.10
C LYS A 249 -15.89 -7.68 -4.20
N SER A 250 -17.17 -7.66 -4.53
CA SER A 250 -18.06 -6.53 -4.65
C SER A 250 -18.17 -5.85 -3.28
N LYS A 251 -17.08 -5.18 -2.92
CA LYS A 251 -17.05 -4.10 -1.95
C LYS A 251 -16.69 -2.77 -2.59
N LEU A 252 -16.63 -2.70 -3.92
CA LEU A 252 -17.22 -1.55 -4.60
C LEU A 252 -18.74 -1.71 -4.52
N LYS A 253 -19.30 -1.53 -3.32
CA LYS A 253 -20.59 -0.83 -3.29
C LYS A 253 -20.27 0.46 -4.04
N LYS A 254 -20.84 0.66 -5.23
CA LYS A 254 -21.12 2.01 -5.75
C LYS A 254 -21.46 2.82 -4.51
N ASP A 255 -20.66 3.83 -4.17
CA ASP A 255 -20.78 4.52 -2.89
C ASP A 255 -22.24 4.93 -2.74
N GLN A 256 -23.02 4.16 -1.97
CA GLN A 256 -24.48 4.10 -2.13
C GLN A 256 -25.16 5.41 -1.69
N TYR A 257 -24.35 6.32 -1.17
CA TYR A 257 -24.69 7.61 -0.61
C TYR A 257 -23.92 8.76 -1.29
N GLU A 258 -23.15 8.47 -2.35
CA GLU A 258 -22.66 9.52 -3.25
C GLU A 258 -23.84 10.10 -4.03
N ILE A 259 -23.96 11.43 -4.01
CA ILE A 259 -25.04 12.14 -4.71
C ILE A 259 -24.43 13.08 -5.76
N ASN A 260 -25.04 13.14 -6.95
CA ASN A 260 -24.63 14.09 -7.98
C ASN A 260 -25.13 15.50 -7.65
N PHE A 261 -24.28 16.51 -7.83
CA PHE A 261 -24.64 17.91 -7.63
C PHE A 261 -25.82 18.36 -8.49
N GLU A 262 -25.88 17.94 -9.76
CA GLU A 262 -27.02 18.24 -10.64
C GLU A 262 -28.33 17.62 -10.13
N HIS A 263 -28.25 16.45 -9.48
CA HIS A 263 -29.40 15.81 -8.84
C HIS A 263 -29.89 16.57 -7.60
N ILE A 264 -29.02 17.33 -6.93
CA ILE A 264 -29.40 18.20 -5.81
C ILE A 264 -30.18 19.41 -6.34
N LEU A 265 -29.70 20.05 -7.42
CA LEU A 265 -30.36 21.23 -8.01
C LEU A 265 -31.74 20.92 -8.60
N ASN A 266 -31.88 19.76 -9.23
CA ASN A 266 -33.10 19.39 -9.95
C ASN A 266 -34.22 18.82 -9.06
N ARG A 267 -33.99 18.67 -7.75
CA ARG A 267 -34.99 18.17 -6.80
C ARG A 267 -35.37 19.25 -5.80
N ASN A 268 -36.67 19.44 -5.57
CA ASN A 268 -37.23 20.25 -4.47
C ASN A 268 -37.06 19.58 -3.09
N ASP A 269 -36.00 18.81 -2.88
CA ASP A 269 -35.71 18.14 -1.62
C ASP A 269 -34.99 19.10 -0.66
N ASN A 270 -35.43 19.14 0.61
CA ASN A 270 -34.75 19.94 1.64
C ASN A 270 -33.51 19.21 2.16
N TYR A 271 -32.33 19.64 1.72
CA TYR A 271 -31.03 19.15 2.17
C TYR A 271 -30.35 20.12 3.14
N PHE A 272 -29.59 19.58 4.10
CA PHE A 272 -28.69 20.32 4.98
C PHE A 272 -27.25 20.06 4.58
N ILE A 273 -26.54 21.10 4.14
CA ILE A 273 -25.16 20.98 3.70
C ILE A 273 -24.20 21.22 4.88
N ILE A 274 -23.23 20.33 5.06
CA ILE A 274 -22.23 20.37 6.13
C ILE A 274 -20.83 20.33 5.51
N TYR A 275 -20.03 21.36 5.80
CA TYR A 275 -18.63 21.44 5.39
C TYR A 275 -17.71 20.95 6.51
N LEU A 276 -16.70 20.13 6.15
CA LEU A 276 -15.82 19.43 7.10
C LEU A 276 -14.37 19.96 7.14
N ASP A 277 -14.07 21.06 6.46
CA ASP A 277 -12.72 21.65 6.43
C ASP A 277 -12.63 22.87 7.36
N GLU A 278 -11.52 22.98 8.11
CA GLU A 278 -11.23 24.05 9.08
C GLU A 278 -11.09 25.44 8.43
N ASP A 279 -10.67 25.48 7.16
CA ASP A 279 -10.30 26.72 6.46
C ASP A 279 -11.47 27.44 5.75
N PHE A 280 -12.72 27.02 6.00
CA PHE A 280 -13.92 27.60 5.34
C PHE A 280 -14.34 28.97 5.92
N LYS A 281 -13.38 29.83 6.28
CA LYS A 281 -13.63 31.20 6.77
C LYS A 281 -13.78 32.26 5.65
N LYS A 282 -13.66 31.89 4.37
CA LYS A 282 -13.66 32.86 3.24
C LYS A 282 -14.78 32.73 2.20
N THR A 283 -15.74 31.83 2.36
CA THR A 283 -16.86 31.66 1.41
C THR A 283 -18.17 31.97 2.11
N LYS A 284 -18.42 33.26 2.32
CA LYS A 284 -19.72 33.81 2.78
C LYS A 284 -20.66 34.14 1.62
N GLN A 285 -20.30 33.76 0.40
CA GLN A 285 -21.13 33.87 -0.80
C GLN A 285 -21.15 32.49 -1.47
N TYR A 286 -22.19 32.22 -2.24
CA TYR A 286 -22.37 31.04 -3.11
C TYR A 286 -22.98 29.78 -2.44
N LEU A 287 -24.30 29.84 -2.20
CA LEU A 287 -25.31 28.88 -2.70
C LEU A 287 -26.70 29.27 -2.14
N THR A 288 -27.48 29.98 -2.96
CA THR A 288 -28.85 30.38 -2.63
C THR A 288 -29.83 29.27 -3.03
N LEU A 289 -29.97 28.24 -2.20
CA LEU A 289 -31.12 27.34 -2.23
C LEU A 289 -31.95 27.58 -0.96
N LYS A 290 -33.00 28.38 -1.11
CA LYS A 290 -34.08 28.73 -0.16
C LYS A 290 -33.75 28.58 1.35
N GLN A 291 -33.37 29.72 1.94
CA GLN A 291 -33.47 30.11 3.36
C GLN A 291 -33.72 28.98 4.39
N GLN A 292 -32.63 28.53 5.03
CA GLN A 292 -32.51 28.50 6.49
C GLN A 292 -31.03 28.42 6.85
N SER A 293 -30.42 29.58 7.10
CA SER A 293 -29.12 29.66 7.76
C SER A 293 -29.30 29.20 9.21
N ILE A 294 -28.78 28.03 9.58
CA ILE A 294 -28.66 27.63 10.98
C ILE A 294 -27.32 28.19 11.48
N PRO A 295 -27.30 29.20 12.37
CA PRO A 295 -26.07 29.76 12.90
C PRO A 295 -25.53 28.86 14.01
N PHE A 296 -25.00 27.70 13.64
CA PHE A 296 -24.19 26.81 14.48
C PHE A 296 -23.72 25.72 13.50
N ILE A 297 -22.46 25.58 13.12
CA ILE A 297 -21.43 24.88 13.88
C ILE A 297 -20.10 25.13 13.14
N GLN A 298 -19.36 26.19 13.49
CA GLN A 298 -18.01 26.40 12.92
C GLN A 298 -16.90 26.02 13.91
N LYS A 299 -17.23 25.82 15.19
CA LYS A 299 -16.30 25.37 16.23
C LYS A 299 -16.55 23.96 16.75
N SER A 300 -17.77 23.42 16.62
CA SER A 300 -18.11 22.19 17.34
C SER A 300 -17.86 20.90 16.53
N ILE A 301 -18.05 20.85 15.20
CA ILE A 301 -17.83 19.65 14.35
C ILE A 301 -16.41 19.08 14.46
N TYR A 302 -15.39 19.94 14.51
CA TYR A 302 -14.00 19.47 14.62
C TYR A 302 -13.69 18.74 15.93
N HIS A 303 -14.38 19.09 17.01
CA HIS A 303 -14.28 18.40 18.30
C HIS A 303 -15.11 17.09 18.38
N PHE A 304 -15.88 16.74 17.33
CA PHE A 304 -16.73 15.55 17.28
C PHE A 304 -16.11 14.36 16.53
N PHE A 305 -15.08 14.57 15.70
CA PHE A 305 -14.36 13.49 15.01
C PHE A 305 -13.22 12.87 15.83
N ASP A 306 -12.99 13.39 17.03
CA ASP A 306 -12.26 12.68 18.06
C ASP A 306 -13.15 11.52 18.53
N ASN A 307 -12.64 10.28 18.45
CA ASN A 307 -13.40 9.01 18.30
C ASN A 307 -14.52 8.68 19.32
N ASN A 308 -14.80 9.53 20.31
CA ASN A 308 -15.74 9.25 21.40
C ASN A 308 -16.95 10.19 21.49
N LYS A 309 -17.27 10.99 20.46
CA LYS A 309 -18.37 11.99 20.54
C LYS A 309 -19.42 11.97 19.43
N ILE A 310 -19.31 11.13 18.40
CA ILE A 310 -20.34 11.04 17.35
C ILE A 310 -21.66 10.45 17.90
N GLU A 311 -21.62 9.59 18.92
CA GLU A 311 -22.84 9.14 19.62
C GLU A 311 -23.63 10.31 20.25
N LYS A 312 -22.98 11.43 20.58
CA LYS A 312 -23.68 12.63 21.09
C LYS A 312 -24.46 13.39 20.01
N LEU A 313 -24.19 13.16 18.72
CA LEU A 313 -25.05 13.66 17.62
C LEU A 313 -26.38 12.88 17.55
N ALA A 314 -26.37 11.58 17.89
CA ALA A 314 -27.58 10.75 17.94
C ALA A 314 -28.57 11.22 19.03
N ASN A 315 -28.08 11.89 20.08
CA ASN A 315 -28.90 12.42 21.18
C ASN A 315 -29.46 13.83 20.94
N LYS A 316 -29.38 14.37 19.72
CA LYS A 316 -30.18 15.56 19.35
C LYS A 316 -31.06 15.21 18.17
N HIS A 317 -32.34 14.95 18.48
CA HIS A 317 -33.47 14.69 17.55
C HIS A 317 -33.55 15.61 16.31
N TYR A 318 -32.84 16.74 16.32
CA TYR A 318 -32.86 17.75 15.27
C TYR A 318 -32.43 17.26 13.88
N PHE A 319 -31.46 16.34 13.78
CA PHE A 319 -30.90 15.91 12.47
C PHE A 319 -31.35 14.51 12.03
N TYR A 320 -32.00 13.73 12.89
CA TYR A 320 -32.30 12.32 12.63
C TYR A 320 -33.19 12.13 11.38
N ASN A 321 -34.14 13.03 11.16
CA ASN A 321 -35.06 12.99 10.02
C ASN A 321 -34.64 13.91 8.85
N LYS A 322 -33.45 14.53 8.91
CA LYS A 322 -32.99 15.48 7.89
C LYS A 322 -32.08 14.81 6.87
N LYS A 323 -32.19 15.18 5.60
CA LYS A 323 -31.25 14.77 4.55
C LYS A 323 -29.99 15.64 4.66
N LEU A 324 -28.85 15.03 4.98
CA LEU A 324 -27.56 15.72 5.17
C LEU A 324 -26.65 15.52 3.95
N ILE A 325 -25.95 16.56 3.50
CA ILE A 325 -24.95 16.48 2.44
C ILE A 325 -23.61 16.94 3.02
N LEU A 326 -22.62 16.04 3.04
CA LEU A 326 -21.30 16.30 3.59
C LEU A 326 -20.33 16.69 2.46
N ILE A 327 -19.56 17.75 2.70
CA ILE A 327 -18.61 18.30 1.74
C ILE A 327 -17.25 18.50 2.44
N CYS A 328 -16.17 18.03 1.81
CA CYS A 328 -14.81 18.38 2.21
C CYS A 328 -13.90 18.63 1.00
N LYS A 329 -12.68 19.12 1.24
CA LYS A 329 -11.76 19.61 0.21
C LYS A 329 -11.51 18.58 -0.88
N PHE A 330 -11.29 17.33 -0.47
CA PHE A 330 -10.85 16.23 -1.32
C PHE A 330 -11.87 15.09 -1.44
N GLY A 331 -13.09 15.23 -0.89
CA GLY A 331 -14.14 14.20 -0.89
C GLY A 331 -13.95 13.07 0.14
N ILE A 332 -12.76 12.94 0.71
CA ILE A 332 -12.39 11.82 1.60
C ILE A 332 -13.05 11.96 2.99
N LYS A 333 -12.85 13.09 3.70
CA LYS A 333 -13.50 13.33 5.00
C LYS A 333 -15.03 13.25 4.92
N SER A 334 -15.63 13.75 3.83
CA SER A 334 -17.08 13.71 3.63
C SER A 334 -17.60 12.30 3.40
N LYS A 335 -16.85 11.45 2.69
CA LYS A 335 -17.19 10.02 2.56
C LYS A 335 -17.13 9.31 3.91
N THR A 336 -16.02 9.42 4.63
CA THR A 336 -15.85 8.79 5.95
C THR A 336 -16.93 9.23 6.94
N ALA A 337 -17.22 10.53 7.01
CA ALA A 337 -18.28 11.06 7.88
C ALA A 337 -19.68 10.56 7.47
N CYS A 338 -19.94 10.39 6.16
CA CYS A 338 -21.20 9.87 5.66
C CYS A 338 -21.41 8.41 6.07
N ASP A 339 -20.36 7.59 5.97
CA ASP A 339 -20.43 6.18 6.38
C ASP A 339 -20.70 6.03 7.89
N ILE A 340 -20.08 6.88 8.71
CA ILE A 340 -20.32 6.88 10.17
C ILE A 340 -21.77 7.28 10.49
N LEU A 341 -22.29 8.35 9.87
CA LEU A 341 -23.66 8.79 10.08
C LEU A 341 -24.68 7.73 9.61
N ARG A 342 -24.41 7.04 8.51
CA ARG A 342 -25.26 5.96 8.00
C ARG A 342 -25.30 4.73 8.89
N LYS A 343 -24.17 4.35 9.52
CA LYS A 343 -24.16 3.31 10.56
C LYS A 343 -25.07 3.67 11.74
N ASN A 344 -25.25 4.96 12.00
CA ASN A 344 -26.13 5.50 13.04
C ASN A 344 -27.53 5.89 12.53
N LYS A 345 -27.97 5.35 11.38
CA LYS A 345 -29.31 5.54 10.79
C LYS A 345 -29.66 6.96 10.34
N PHE A 346 -28.69 7.87 10.18
CA PHE A 346 -28.95 9.20 9.61
C PHE A 346 -29.11 9.15 8.09
N HIS A 347 -29.87 10.10 7.54
CA HIS A 347 -30.01 10.27 6.09
C HIS A 347 -28.89 11.13 5.50
N SER A 348 -27.65 10.64 5.45
CA SER A 348 -26.50 11.40 4.94
C SER A 348 -26.03 11.00 3.54
N TYR A 349 -25.51 11.96 2.79
CA TYR A 349 -24.95 11.81 1.46
C TYR A 349 -23.62 12.59 1.38
N PHE A 350 -22.79 12.31 0.38
CA PHE A 350 -21.57 13.07 0.14
C PHE A 350 -21.36 13.35 -1.34
N LEU A 351 -20.57 14.39 -1.63
CA LEU A 351 -20.14 14.76 -2.98
C LEU A 351 -18.73 14.26 -3.25
N SER A 352 -18.50 13.63 -4.40
CA SER A 352 -17.18 13.17 -4.82
C SER A 352 -16.33 14.31 -5.38
N LYS A 353 -15.02 14.04 -5.48
CA LYS A 353 -14.01 15.03 -5.93
C LYS A 353 -14.31 15.53 -7.36
N THR A 354 -14.86 14.69 -8.23
CA THR A 354 -15.14 14.99 -9.65
C THR A 354 -16.28 15.97 -9.84
N GLN A 355 -17.26 16.02 -8.92
CA GLN A 355 -18.44 16.88 -9.02
C GLN A 355 -18.26 18.25 -8.35
N LYS A 356 -17.06 18.52 -7.83
CA LYS A 356 -16.77 19.74 -7.07
C LYS A 356 -16.41 20.94 -7.96
N GLN A 357 -15.89 20.69 -9.17
CA GLN A 357 -15.67 21.75 -10.16
C GLN A 357 -17.00 22.43 -10.54
N SER A 358 -18.10 21.68 -10.54
CA SER A 358 -19.46 22.20 -10.77
C SER A 358 -19.94 23.12 -9.66
N ILE A 359 -19.43 23.00 -8.43
CA ILE A 359 -19.81 23.82 -7.27
C ILE A 359 -19.00 25.12 -7.21
N LEU A 360 -17.75 25.07 -7.68
CA LEU A 360 -16.83 26.20 -7.68
C LEU A 360 -17.00 27.15 -8.89
N ASN A 361 -17.70 26.69 -9.94
CA ASN A 361 -17.94 27.44 -11.17
C ASN A 361 -19.39 27.95 -11.31
N LEU A 362 -20.18 27.96 -10.23
CA LEU A 362 -21.51 28.59 -10.22
C LEU A 362 -21.35 30.02 -9.72
N ASP A 363 -21.40 30.97 -10.66
CA ASP A 363 -21.51 32.40 -10.40
C ASP A 363 -22.75 32.76 -9.57
#